data_AF-A0A090LX97-F1
#
_entry.id   AF-A0A090LX97-F1
#
_cell.length_a   1.000
_cell.length_b   1.000
_cell.length_c   1.000
_cell.angle_alpha   90.00
_cell.angle_beta   90.00
_cell.angle_gamma   90.00
#
_symmetry.space_group_name_H-M   'P 1'
#
loop_
_entity.id
_entity.type
_entity.pdbx_description
1 polymer ?
#
loop_
_entity_poly.entity_id
_entity_poly.type
_entity_poly.pdbx_seq_one_letter_code
_entity_poly.pdbx_strand_id
1 'polypeptide(L)'
;MPMMVRARRFSTLATTLAIVVACTNARCAHAQRKGGKQDTSYGEVIITEISYEQASPEDALVTEIAGSDDWVELYNPSKTLTVNLTGFALTDLTARKLKKARPEKVAKHLFVLPENTVIAPKSFAVIARDEMAFREAYAEREVAIGALVRGSFRFGLSAKGETIRILDRSNATVFELKYDDKGTWPNTREAGHSLELVDVRQDPNDSYSWIASSENGGTPGEVNSVAVSW
;
A
#
# COMPACT_ATOMS: atom_id res chain seq x y z
N MET A 1 20.32 -7.48 54.99
CA MET A 1 19.05 -7.40 54.23
C MET A 1 19.10 -6.18 53.33
N PRO A 2 19.21 -6.31 51.99
CA PRO A 2 18.96 -5.19 51.09
C PRO A 2 17.58 -5.31 50.43
N MET A 3 16.83 -4.21 50.45
CA MET A 3 15.53 -4.08 49.78
C MET A 3 15.72 -4.02 48.25
N MET A 4 15.01 -4.90 47.55
CA MET A 4 14.98 -4.97 46.10
C MET A 4 13.95 -3.95 45.57
N VAL A 5 14.41 -2.86 44.96
CA VAL A 5 13.54 -1.91 44.24
C VAL A 5 13.20 -2.52 42.87
N ARG A 6 11.94 -2.94 42.69
CA ARG A 6 11.42 -3.36 41.38
C ARG A 6 11.13 -2.13 40.53
N ALA A 7 11.99 -1.86 39.55
CA ALA A 7 11.69 -0.95 38.45
C ALA A 7 10.54 -1.52 37.62
N ARG A 8 9.41 -0.80 37.54
CA ARG A 8 8.31 -1.14 36.62
C ARG A 8 8.76 -0.74 35.21
N ARG A 9 8.98 -1.74 34.34
CA ARG A 9 9.11 -1.54 32.90
C ARG A 9 7.74 -1.10 32.36
N PHE A 10 7.66 0.13 31.86
CA PHE A 10 6.51 0.56 31.07
C PHE A 10 6.58 -0.12 29.70
N SER A 11 5.62 -1.00 29.43
CA SER A 11 5.45 -1.69 28.16
C SER A 11 4.79 -0.76 27.14
N THR A 12 5.44 -0.55 26.01
CA THR A 12 4.98 0.26 24.86
C THR A 12 3.92 -0.42 23.99
N LEU A 13 3.26 -1.49 24.46
CA LEU A 13 2.25 -2.25 23.71
C LEU A 13 0.82 -1.64 23.69
N ALA A 14 0.63 -0.39 24.12
CA ALA A 14 -0.72 0.18 24.27
C ALA A 14 -1.25 0.92 23.03
N THR A 15 -0.45 1.17 21.98
CA THR A 15 -0.86 2.06 20.88
C THR A 15 -1.42 1.34 19.64
N THR A 16 -1.24 0.02 19.51
CA THR A 16 -1.65 -0.72 18.28
C THR A 16 -3.09 -1.27 18.34
N LEU A 17 -3.72 -1.32 19.51
CA LEU A 17 -5.06 -1.93 19.65
C LEU A 17 -6.23 -0.94 19.53
N ALA A 18 -5.98 0.37 19.61
CA ALA A 18 -7.03 1.38 19.64
C ALA A 18 -7.73 1.61 18.28
N ILE A 19 -7.13 1.20 17.16
CA ILE A 19 -7.71 1.42 15.82
C ILE A 19 -8.72 0.31 15.45
N VAL A 20 -8.66 -0.85 16.10
CA VAL A 20 -9.57 -1.97 15.80
C VAL A 20 -10.92 -1.88 16.55
N VAL A 21 -11.09 -0.94 17.48
CA VAL A 21 -12.34 -0.78 18.26
C VAL A 21 -12.73 0.70 18.40
N ALA A 22 -13.16 1.34 17.30
CA ALA A 22 -13.90 2.60 17.38
C ALA A 22 -14.75 2.85 16.10
N CYS A 23 -15.93 2.24 16.01
CA CYS A 23 -17.11 2.87 15.43
C CYS A 23 -18.37 2.02 15.67
N THR A 24 -18.86 2.05 16.91
CA THR A 24 -20.29 1.86 17.16
C THR A 24 -20.80 3.16 17.77
N ASN A 25 -21.64 3.87 17.01
CA ASN A 25 -22.38 5.09 17.39
C ASN A 25 -21.80 6.47 17.02
N ALA A 26 -21.29 6.64 15.80
CA ALA A 26 -21.29 7.97 15.17
C ALA A 26 -22.01 7.90 13.82
N ARG A 27 -23.25 8.41 13.78
CA ARG A 27 -23.91 8.76 12.52
C ARG A 27 -23.14 9.92 11.91
N CYS A 28 -22.22 9.66 10.99
CA CYS A 28 -21.68 10.69 10.11
C CYS A 28 -22.45 10.62 8.78
N ALA A 29 -23.27 11.64 8.56
CA ALA A 29 -24.04 11.83 7.33
C ALA A 29 -23.07 12.01 6.16
N HIS A 30 -23.16 11.12 5.17
CA HIS A 30 -22.51 11.29 3.89
C HIS A 30 -23.32 12.33 3.10
N ALA A 31 -22.84 13.56 3.03
CA ALA A 31 -23.35 14.53 2.07
C ALA A 31 -22.97 14.04 0.68
N GLN A 32 -23.95 13.51 -0.07
CA GLN A 32 -23.78 13.26 -1.49
C GLN A 32 -23.42 14.57 -2.18
N ARG A 33 -22.17 14.70 -2.63
CA ARG A 33 -21.76 15.80 -3.50
C ARG A 33 -22.43 15.63 -4.86
N LYS A 34 -23.46 16.43 -5.12
CA LYS A 34 -23.97 16.70 -6.47
C LYS A 34 -23.12 17.79 -7.12
N GLY A 35 -22.54 17.50 -8.28
CA GLY A 35 -22.10 18.49 -9.26
C GLY A 35 -20.58 18.65 -9.42
N GLY A 36 -20.13 18.44 -10.66
CA GLY A 36 -18.76 18.76 -11.12
C GLY A 36 -18.03 17.57 -11.72
N LYS A 37 -18.25 17.30 -13.00
CA LYS A 37 -17.68 16.17 -13.75
C LYS A 37 -16.25 16.50 -14.18
N GLN A 38 -15.25 16.01 -13.45
CA GLN A 38 -13.93 15.58 -13.94
C GLN A 38 -13.12 15.12 -12.72
N ASP A 39 -13.11 13.83 -12.44
CA ASP A 39 -12.09 13.18 -11.60
C ASP A 39 -12.28 11.67 -11.80
N THR A 40 -11.18 10.93 -11.79
CA THR A 40 -11.14 9.47 -11.92
C THR A 40 -12.22 8.81 -11.05
N SER A 41 -12.85 7.72 -11.50
CA SER A 41 -13.90 7.01 -10.74
C SER A 41 -13.42 6.35 -9.43
N TYR A 42 -12.13 6.46 -9.14
CA TYR A 42 -11.43 5.89 -8.00
C TYR A 42 -11.16 7.00 -6.97
N GLY A 43 -11.24 6.66 -5.68
CA GLY A 43 -11.30 7.61 -4.55
C GLY A 43 -10.10 8.55 -4.37
N GLU A 44 -9.89 9.04 -3.14
CA GLU A 44 -8.86 10.06 -2.86
C GLU A 44 -7.42 9.64 -3.24
N VAL A 45 -7.16 8.34 -3.35
CA VAL A 45 -5.89 7.77 -3.82
C VAL A 45 -6.13 6.50 -4.64
N ILE A 46 -5.18 6.16 -5.51
CA ILE A 46 -5.22 5.02 -6.43
C ILE A 46 -3.98 4.15 -6.18
N ILE A 47 -4.11 2.82 -6.25
CA ILE A 47 -2.92 1.95 -6.33
C ILE A 47 -2.49 1.89 -7.79
N THR A 48 -1.26 2.30 -8.08
CA THR A 48 -0.73 2.43 -9.44
C THR A 48 0.35 1.41 -9.77
N GLU A 49 1.03 0.89 -8.77
CA GLU A 49 2.13 -0.04 -8.97
C GLU A 49 2.23 -1.03 -7.81
N ILE A 50 2.51 -2.29 -8.13
CA ILE A 50 2.66 -3.37 -7.16
C ILE A 50 3.88 -4.20 -7.51
N SER A 51 4.76 -4.32 -6.55
CA SER A 51 5.82 -5.32 -6.55
C SER A 51 5.41 -6.45 -5.62
N TYR A 52 5.36 -7.67 -6.16
CA TYR A 52 4.91 -8.85 -5.44
C TYR A 52 5.82 -10.04 -5.73
N GLU A 53 5.94 -10.94 -4.77
CA GLU A 53 6.77 -12.14 -4.85
C GLU A 53 8.22 -11.86 -5.28
N GLN A 54 8.73 -10.66 -4.99
CA GLN A 54 10.15 -10.36 -5.17
C GLN A 54 10.98 -11.20 -4.22
N ALA A 55 12.21 -11.51 -4.64
CA ALA A 55 13.17 -12.12 -3.74
C ALA A 55 13.36 -11.21 -2.52
N SER A 56 13.43 -11.83 -1.34
CA SER A 56 13.90 -11.14 -0.14
C SER A 56 15.41 -10.85 -0.24
N PRO A 57 15.97 -9.93 0.55
CA PRO A 57 17.40 -9.61 0.51
C PRO A 57 18.31 -10.83 0.60
N GLU A 58 17.93 -11.82 1.42
CA GLU A 58 18.71 -13.04 1.60
C GLU A 58 18.72 -13.98 0.38
N ASP A 59 17.70 -13.90 -0.47
CA ASP A 59 17.50 -14.82 -1.61
C ASP A 59 17.78 -14.16 -2.96
N ALA A 60 18.03 -12.84 -2.98
CA ALA A 60 18.10 -12.08 -4.22
C ALA A 60 19.47 -12.20 -4.92
N LEU A 61 19.43 -12.34 -6.25
CA LEU A 61 20.63 -12.37 -7.10
C LEU A 61 21.17 -10.94 -7.28
N VAL A 62 22.49 -10.78 -7.27
CA VAL A 62 23.23 -9.49 -7.32
C VAL A 62 22.88 -8.58 -8.52
N THR A 63 22.14 -9.08 -9.52
CA THR A 63 21.84 -8.38 -10.79
C THR A 63 20.44 -7.78 -10.90
N GLU A 64 19.57 -8.03 -9.93
CA GLU A 64 18.24 -7.41 -9.86
C GLU A 64 18.26 -6.29 -8.81
N ILE A 65 17.20 -5.49 -8.64
CA ILE A 65 17.02 -4.61 -7.46
C ILE A 65 16.81 -5.48 -6.22
N ALA A 66 17.87 -6.20 -5.90
CA ALA A 66 17.88 -7.48 -5.27
C ALA A 66 17.38 -7.30 -3.84
N GLY A 67 16.22 -7.87 -3.55
CA GLY A 67 15.77 -7.95 -2.18
C GLY A 67 14.79 -6.90 -1.74
N SER A 68 14.16 -6.11 -2.62
CA SER A 68 13.24 -5.06 -2.14
C SER A 68 12.02 -5.54 -1.34
N ASP A 69 11.75 -6.86 -1.35
CA ASP A 69 10.51 -7.48 -0.86
C ASP A 69 9.27 -6.86 -1.55
N ASP A 70 8.08 -7.25 -1.11
CA ASP A 70 6.83 -6.74 -1.65
C ASP A 70 6.64 -5.26 -1.32
N TRP A 71 6.09 -4.49 -2.25
CA TRP A 71 5.69 -3.11 -2.00
C TRP A 71 4.50 -2.68 -2.87
N VAL A 72 3.78 -1.66 -2.40
CA VAL A 72 2.60 -1.10 -3.07
C VAL A 72 2.76 0.41 -3.17
N GLU A 73 2.49 0.96 -4.34
CA GLU A 73 2.49 2.40 -4.57
C GLU A 73 1.08 2.98 -4.57
N LEU A 74 0.93 4.13 -3.92
CA LEU A 74 -0.24 4.99 -3.95
C LEU A 74 0.05 6.26 -4.74
N TYR A 75 -0.88 6.65 -5.59
CA TYR A 75 -0.87 7.90 -6.33
C TYR A 75 -2.02 8.81 -5.90
N ASN A 76 -1.73 10.11 -5.76
CA ASN A 76 -2.74 11.15 -5.62
C ASN A 76 -3.07 11.76 -6.99
N PRO A 77 -4.23 11.42 -7.59
CA PRO A 77 -4.60 11.92 -8.92
C PRO A 77 -4.99 13.41 -8.91
N SER A 78 -5.22 14.01 -7.74
CA SER A 78 -5.61 15.40 -7.64
C SER A 78 -4.56 16.33 -8.22
N LYS A 79 -5.02 17.34 -8.97
CA LYS A 79 -4.17 18.41 -9.51
C LYS A 79 -3.86 19.50 -8.48
N THR A 80 -4.61 19.57 -7.39
CA THR A 80 -4.58 20.73 -6.48
C THR A 80 -4.62 20.37 -5.00
N LEU A 81 -5.15 19.20 -4.65
CA LEU A 81 -5.36 18.84 -3.24
C LEU A 81 -4.27 17.86 -2.78
N THR A 82 -3.63 18.20 -1.67
CA THR A 82 -2.84 17.26 -0.90
C THR A 82 -3.77 16.29 -0.17
N VAL A 83 -3.46 15.00 -0.20
CA VAL A 83 -4.18 13.97 0.54
C VAL A 83 -3.42 13.65 1.82
N ASN A 84 -4.12 13.66 2.96
CA ASN A 84 -3.57 13.23 4.24
C ASN A 84 -4.01 11.79 4.53
N LEU A 85 -3.06 10.87 4.48
CA LEU A 85 -3.25 9.44 4.71
C LEU A 85 -2.99 9.01 6.15
N THR A 86 -2.78 9.94 7.07
CA THR A 86 -2.62 9.62 8.50
C THR A 86 -3.80 8.78 8.98
N GLY A 87 -3.52 7.57 9.46
CA GLY A 87 -4.56 6.65 9.96
C GLY A 87 -5.37 5.94 8.88
N PHE A 88 -5.05 6.10 7.59
CA PHE A 88 -5.50 5.18 6.55
C PHE A 88 -4.84 3.81 6.78
N ALA A 89 -5.37 2.76 6.15
CA ALA A 89 -4.78 1.44 6.28
C ALA A 89 -4.70 0.65 4.98
N LEU A 90 -3.58 -0.03 4.76
CA LEU A 90 -3.36 -1.04 3.74
C LEU A 90 -3.73 -2.42 4.30
N THR A 91 -4.46 -3.23 3.53
CA THR A 91 -4.83 -4.60 3.90
C THR A 91 -4.98 -5.52 2.70
N ASP A 92 -4.65 -6.80 2.87
CA ASP A 92 -4.87 -7.88 1.89
C ASP A 92 -6.22 -8.62 2.07
N LEU A 93 -7.02 -8.22 3.08
CA LEU A 93 -8.29 -8.87 3.35
C LEU A 93 -9.34 -8.46 2.33
N THR A 94 -10.40 -9.25 2.20
CA THR A 94 -11.63 -8.80 1.51
C THR A 94 -12.55 -8.07 2.50
N ALA A 95 -13.46 -7.22 2.02
CA ALA A 95 -14.46 -6.57 2.89
C ALA A 95 -15.27 -7.58 3.72
N ARG A 96 -15.54 -8.76 3.15
CA ARG A 96 -16.17 -9.88 3.85
C ARG A 96 -15.26 -10.45 4.96
N LYS A 97 -13.96 -10.64 4.70
CA LYS A 97 -13.00 -11.13 5.70
C LYS A 97 -12.81 -10.11 6.83
N LEU A 98 -12.71 -8.81 6.52
CA LEU A 98 -12.64 -7.74 7.53
C LEU A 98 -13.81 -7.80 8.52
N LYS A 99 -15.03 -8.03 8.03
CA LYS A 99 -16.24 -8.10 8.87
C LYS A 99 -16.36 -9.39 9.70
N LYS A 100 -15.76 -10.50 9.26
CA LYS A 100 -15.97 -11.84 9.83
C LYS A 100 -14.79 -12.34 10.66
N ALA A 101 -13.58 -11.89 10.36
CA ALA A 101 -12.39 -12.31 11.06
C ALA A 101 -12.38 -11.71 12.47
N ARG A 102 -11.72 -12.42 13.39
CA ARG A 102 -11.50 -11.90 14.74
C ARG A 102 -10.50 -10.74 14.71
N PRO A 103 -10.60 -9.76 15.63
CA PRO A 103 -9.71 -8.59 15.67
C PRO A 103 -8.22 -8.91 15.60
N GLU A 104 -7.76 -9.93 16.32
CA GLU A 104 -6.35 -10.35 16.35
C GLU A 104 -5.86 -10.93 15.02
N LYS A 105 -6.78 -11.46 14.20
CA LYS A 105 -6.47 -11.92 12.85
C LYS A 105 -6.44 -10.74 11.89
N VAL A 106 -7.38 -9.81 12.00
CA VAL A 106 -7.39 -8.58 11.19
C VAL A 106 -6.09 -7.79 11.41
N ALA A 107 -5.63 -7.66 12.65
CA ALA A 107 -4.43 -6.89 12.98
C ALA A 107 -3.14 -7.40 12.30
N LYS A 108 -3.05 -8.69 11.93
CA LYS A 108 -1.90 -9.25 11.20
C LYS A 108 -1.89 -8.90 9.71
N HIS A 109 -3.05 -8.50 9.20
CA HIS A 109 -3.33 -8.23 7.81
C HIS A 109 -3.63 -6.73 7.58
N LEU A 110 -3.26 -5.88 8.54
CA LEU A 110 -3.56 -4.46 8.52
C LEU A 110 -2.29 -3.68 8.83
N PHE A 111 -1.93 -2.77 7.93
CA PHE A 111 -0.88 -1.79 8.15
C PHE A 111 -1.51 -0.39 8.17
N VAL A 112 -1.48 0.25 9.34
CA VAL A 112 -1.99 1.62 9.50
C VAL A 112 -0.87 2.59 9.14
N LEU A 113 -1.15 3.50 8.21
CA LEU A 113 -0.20 4.50 7.75
C LEU A 113 0.10 5.48 8.91
N PRO A 114 1.39 5.78 9.17
CA PRO A 114 1.80 6.55 10.33
C PRO A 114 1.33 8.01 10.24
N GLU A 115 1.46 8.72 11.36
CA GLU A 115 1.21 10.16 11.42
C GLU A 115 2.07 10.92 10.41
N ASN A 116 1.50 12.02 9.89
CA ASN A 116 2.11 12.90 8.90
C ASN A 116 2.40 12.22 7.55
N THR A 117 1.73 11.09 7.24
CA THR A 117 1.75 10.53 5.88
C THR A 117 0.86 11.40 4.98
N VAL A 118 1.49 12.18 4.09
CA VAL A 118 0.81 13.09 3.16
C VAL A 118 1.32 12.87 1.75
N ILE A 119 0.42 12.95 0.77
CA ILE A 119 0.76 12.89 -0.65
C ILE A 119 0.35 14.21 -1.30
N ALA A 120 1.33 14.97 -1.79
CA ALA A 120 1.07 16.20 -2.53
C ALA A 120 0.29 15.92 -3.84
N PRO A 121 -0.29 16.94 -4.48
CA PRO A 121 -0.94 16.76 -5.79
C PRO A 121 0.02 16.09 -6.77
N LYS A 122 -0.49 15.15 -7.58
CA LYS A 122 0.28 14.44 -8.61
C LYS A 122 1.55 13.75 -8.09
N SER A 123 1.57 13.38 -6.82
CA SER A 123 2.71 12.74 -6.15
C SER A 123 2.35 11.34 -5.67
N PHE A 124 3.36 10.64 -5.15
CA PHE A 124 3.31 9.21 -4.84
C PHE A 124 3.67 8.91 -3.39
N ALA A 125 3.28 7.74 -2.91
CA ALA A 125 3.77 7.16 -1.67
C ALA A 125 3.95 5.65 -1.84
N VAL A 126 5.09 5.14 -1.38
CA VAL A 126 5.43 3.73 -1.48
C VAL A 126 5.35 3.10 -0.10
N ILE A 127 4.66 1.97 0.02
CA ILE A 127 4.51 1.22 1.26
C ILE A 127 5.18 -0.13 1.06
N ALA A 128 6.24 -0.41 1.82
CA ALA A 128 7.03 -1.63 1.69
C ALA A 128 6.72 -2.66 2.79
N ARG A 129 6.88 -3.95 2.47
CA ARG A 129 6.77 -5.06 3.41
C ARG A 129 7.96 -5.16 4.35
N ASP A 130 9.13 -4.74 3.86
CA ASP A 130 10.32 -4.49 4.64
C ASP A 130 10.92 -3.13 4.22
N GLU A 131 10.82 -2.14 5.11
CA GLU A 131 11.32 -0.78 4.84
C GLU A 131 12.84 -0.78 4.65
N MET A 132 13.57 -1.61 5.40
CA MET A 132 15.03 -1.62 5.31
C MET A 132 15.49 -2.27 4.02
N ALA A 133 14.88 -3.39 3.66
CA ALA A 133 15.13 -4.09 2.41
C ALA A 133 14.88 -3.19 1.20
N PHE A 134 13.74 -2.48 1.18
CA PHE A 134 13.45 -1.49 0.15
C PHE A 134 14.50 -0.37 0.11
N ARG A 135 14.88 0.18 1.27
CA ARG A 135 15.89 1.26 1.33
C ARG A 135 17.24 0.84 0.78
N GLU A 136 17.66 -0.39 1.04
CA GLU A 136 18.91 -0.94 0.55
C GLU A 136 18.84 -1.16 -0.96
N ALA A 137 17.77 -1.79 -1.44
CA ALA A 137 17.57 -2.09 -2.85
C ALA A 137 17.45 -0.82 -3.72
N TYR A 138 16.78 0.23 -3.21
CA TYR A 138 16.58 1.51 -3.91
C TYR A 138 17.54 2.62 -3.44
N ALA A 139 18.67 2.30 -2.81
CA ALA A 139 19.56 3.29 -2.18
C ALA A 139 20.06 4.39 -3.15
N GLU A 140 20.21 4.07 -4.43
CA GLU A 140 20.65 5.00 -5.49
C GLU A 140 19.49 5.73 -6.20
N ARG A 141 18.22 5.43 -5.84
CA ARG A 141 17.01 6.03 -6.42
C ARG A 141 16.36 6.98 -5.42
N GLU A 142 16.85 8.21 -5.36
CA GLU A 142 16.39 9.23 -4.39
C GLU A 142 14.87 9.45 -4.41
N VAL A 143 14.23 9.40 -5.58
CA VAL A 143 12.78 9.58 -5.73
C VAL A 143 12.01 8.46 -5.01
N ALA A 144 12.41 7.20 -5.22
CA ALA A 144 11.84 6.04 -4.54
C ALA A 144 11.99 6.13 -3.02
N ILE A 145 13.18 6.52 -2.55
CA ILE A 145 13.45 6.71 -1.10
C ILE A 145 12.63 7.88 -0.53
N GLY A 146 12.42 8.94 -1.31
CA GLY A 146 11.61 10.10 -0.94
C GLY A 146 10.11 9.78 -0.83
N ALA A 147 9.61 8.86 -1.65
CA ALA A 147 8.22 8.40 -1.61
C ALA A 147 7.94 7.35 -0.52
N LEU A 148 8.97 6.72 0.05
CA LEU A 148 8.83 5.62 1.00
C LEU A 148 8.19 6.05 2.34
N VAL A 149 7.01 5.49 2.61
CA VAL A 149 6.30 5.60 3.89
C VAL A 149 7.04 4.82 4.97
N ARG A 150 7.15 5.41 6.15
CA ARG A 150 7.79 4.78 7.32
C ARG A 150 6.96 3.60 7.85
N GLY A 151 7.65 2.57 8.30
CA GLY A 151 7.07 1.34 8.78
C GLY A 151 6.94 0.29 7.68
N SER A 152 6.42 -0.85 8.07
CA SER A 152 6.38 -2.01 7.20
C SER A 152 5.13 -2.84 7.44
N PHE A 153 4.45 -3.25 6.37
CA PHE A 153 3.37 -4.22 6.50
C PHE A 153 3.91 -5.63 6.70
N ARG A 154 3.07 -6.55 7.20
CA ARG A 154 3.52 -7.88 7.69
C ARG A 154 2.84 -9.07 7.03
N PHE A 155 1.95 -8.82 6.09
CA PHE A 155 1.35 -9.83 5.22
C PHE A 155 2.12 -9.87 3.89
N GLY A 156 2.08 -11.01 3.19
CA GLY A 156 2.74 -11.14 1.89
C GLY A 156 1.81 -10.85 0.73
N LEU A 157 2.40 -10.56 -0.43
CA LEU A 157 1.74 -10.40 -1.71
C LEU A 157 2.09 -11.61 -2.60
N SER A 158 1.27 -12.66 -2.59
CA SER A 158 1.48 -13.94 -3.31
C SER A 158 0.90 -14.02 -4.72
N ALA A 159 0.18 -13.00 -5.19
CA ALA A 159 -0.42 -12.95 -6.54
C ALA A 159 -1.33 -14.13 -6.92
N LYS A 160 -1.83 -14.94 -5.97
CA LYS A 160 -2.71 -16.08 -6.27
C LYS A 160 -4.20 -15.71 -6.14
N GLY A 161 -4.58 -14.60 -6.78
CA GLY A 161 -5.92 -14.02 -6.70
C GLY A 161 -6.13 -13.17 -5.46
N GLU A 162 -5.09 -12.45 -5.03
CA GLU A 162 -5.09 -11.61 -3.84
C GLU A 162 -5.82 -10.29 -4.03
N THR A 163 -6.26 -9.73 -2.91
CA THR A 163 -6.91 -8.42 -2.86
C THR A 163 -5.96 -7.47 -2.16
N ILE A 164 -5.81 -6.24 -2.66
CA ILE A 164 -5.20 -5.14 -1.92
C ILE A 164 -6.27 -4.07 -1.74
N ARG A 165 -6.36 -3.50 -0.55
CA ARG A 165 -7.31 -2.45 -0.22
C ARG A 165 -6.68 -1.33 0.58
N ILE A 166 -7.10 -0.11 0.25
CA ILE A 166 -6.93 1.08 1.08
C ILE A 166 -8.22 1.41 1.81
N LEU A 167 -8.12 1.51 3.12
CA LEU A 167 -9.17 1.95 4.03
C LEU A 167 -8.90 3.39 4.49
N ASP A 168 -9.95 4.20 4.57
CA ASP A 168 -9.86 5.50 5.25
C ASP A 168 -9.89 5.34 6.79
N ARG A 169 -9.77 6.47 7.50
CA ARG A 169 -9.85 6.56 8.97
C ARG A 169 -11.17 6.06 9.58
N SER A 170 -12.23 5.96 8.77
CA SER A 170 -13.54 5.44 9.18
C SER A 170 -13.69 3.94 8.83
N ASN A 171 -12.62 3.28 8.38
CA ASN A 171 -12.60 1.92 7.85
C ASN A 171 -13.46 1.73 6.57
N ALA A 172 -13.77 2.81 5.85
CA ALA A 172 -14.42 2.72 4.55
C ALA A 172 -13.40 2.38 3.45
N THR A 173 -13.81 1.58 2.47
CA THR A 173 -12.97 1.25 1.32
C THR A 173 -12.83 2.46 0.39
N VAL A 174 -11.60 2.94 0.21
CA VAL A 174 -11.26 4.02 -0.72
C VAL A 174 -10.87 3.46 -2.08
N PHE A 175 -10.06 2.40 -2.06
CA PHE A 175 -9.57 1.74 -3.26
C PHE A 175 -9.46 0.23 -3.01
N GLU A 176 -9.80 -0.57 -4.01
CA GLU A 176 -9.70 -2.02 -3.96
C GLU A 176 -9.29 -2.56 -5.33
N LEU A 177 -8.31 -3.45 -5.30
CA LEU A 177 -7.80 -4.18 -6.45
C LEU A 177 -7.75 -5.66 -6.11
N LYS A 178 -8.11 -6.50 -7.07
CA LYS A 178 -7.79 -7.92 -7.05
C LYS A 178 -6.91 -8.28 -8.24
N TYR A 179 -5.73 -8.83 -7.97
CA TYR A 179 -4.75 -9.23 -8.99
C TYR A 179 -4.41 -10.72 -8.86
N ASP A 180 -3.87 -11.31 -9.93
CA ASP A 180 -3.59 -12.75 -10.03
C ASP A 180 -2.31 -12.99 -10.85
N ASP A 181 -1.78 -14.22 -10.82
CA ASP A 181 -0.64 -14.71 -11.62
C ASP A 181 -1.12 -15.57 -12.80
N LYS A 182 -2.44 -15.58 -13.03
CA LYS A 182 -3.14 -16.36 -14.05
C LYS A 182 -3.89 -15.49 -15.04
N GLY A 183 -4.24 -16.11 -16.18
CA GLY A 183 -5.03 -15.44 -17.21
C GLY A 183 -4.18 -14.45 -17.98
N THR A 184 -4.63 -13.20 -18.02
CA THR A 184 -4.01 -12.10 -18.79
C THR A 184 -3.21 -11.13 -17.94
N TRP A 185 -3.05 -11.41 -16.64
CA TRP A 185 -2.14 -10.65 -15.79
C TRP A 185 -0.68 -10.89 -16.21
N PRO A 186 0.13 -9.83 -16.36
CA PRO A 186 1.56 -9.93 -16.63
C PRO A 186 2.28 -10.76 -15.56
N ASN A 187 3.19 -11.65 -15.98
CA ASN A 187 4.09 -12.33 -15.06
C ASN A 187 5.34 -11.49 -14.84
N THR A 188 5.48 -10.91 -13.65
CA THR A 188 6.60 -10.02 -13.28
C THR A 188 7.65 -10.69 -12.39
N ARG A 189 7.41 -11.95 -11.98
CA ARG A 189 8.15 -12.65 -10.91
C ARG A 189 9.63 -12.91 -11.21
N GLU A 190 9.97 -13.20 -12.46
CA GLU A 190 11.29 -13.77 -12.80
C GLU A 190 12.35 -12.73 -13.21
N ALA A 191 11.99 -11.44 -13.30
CA ALA A 191 12.83 -10.42 -13.93
C ALA A 191 12.90 -9.09 -13.15
N GLY A 192 12.60 -9.13 -11.84
CA GLY A 192 12.71 -7.95 -10.97
C GLY A 192 11.72 -6.83 -11.30
N HIS A 193 10.74 -7.08 -12.17
CA HIS A 193 9.75 -6.11 -12.59
C HIS A 193 8.58 -6.02 -11.60
N SER A 194 7.87 -4.90 -11.68
CA SER A 194 6.64 -4.61 -10.95
C SER A 194 5.46 -4.65 -11.93
N LEU A 195 4.26 -4.70 -11.37
CA LEU A 195 3.01 -4.61 -12.11
C LEU A 195 2.54 -3.15 -12.08
N GLU A 196 2.51 -2.51 -13.26
CA GLU A 196 2.20 -1.09 -13.43
C GLU A 196 0.84 -0.89 -14.12
N LEU A 197 0.02 -0.01 -13.55
CA LEU A 197 -1.23 0.46 -14.16
C LEU A 197 -0.94 1.38 -15.36
N VAL A 198 -1.54 1.10 -16.51
CA VAL A 198 -1.29 1.81 -17.77
C VAL A 198 -1.96 3.19 -17.80
N ASP A 199 -3.18 3.28 -17.28
CA ASP A 199 -3.99 4.49 -17.25
C ASP A 199 -4.81 4.53 -15.97
N VAL A 200 -4.64 5.59 -15.18
CA VAL A 200 -5.30 5.81 -13.87
C VAL A 200 -6.84 5.91 -13.97
N ARG A 201 -7.40 5.93 -15.19
CA ARG A 201 -8.84 5.95 -15.47
C ARG A 201 -9.41 4.56 -15.78
N GLN A 202 -8.56 3.56 -16.03
CA GLN A 202 -8.99 2.20 -16.34
C GLN A 202 -9.42 1.44 -15.09
N ASP A 203 -10.13 0.32 -15.29
CA ASP A 203 -10.54 -0.53 -14.16
C ASP A 203 -9.33 -1.29 -13.63
N PRO A 204 -8.89 -1.03 -12.38
CA PRO A 204 -7.78 -1.76 -11.81
C PRO A 204 -8.10 -3.25 -11.65
N ASN A 205 -9.36 -3.66 -11.60
CA ASN A 205 -9.72 -5.09 -11.51
C ASN A 205 -9.75 -5.80 -12.88
N ASP A 206 -9.52 -5.07 -13.98
CA ASP A 206 -9.26 -5.64 -15.29
C ASP A 206 -7.75 -5.86 -15.47
N SER A 207 -7.35 -7.10 -15.70
CA SER A 207 -5.97 -7.49 -15.99
C SER A 207 -5.35 -6.75 -17.18
N TYR A 208 -6.14 -6.32 -18.18
CA TYR A 208 -5.62 -5.57 -19.33
C TYR A 208 -5.21 -4.14 -18.99
N SER A 209 -5.56 -3.65 -17.81
CA SER A 209 -5.15 -2.34 -17.31
C SER A 209 -3.71 -2.33 -16.80
N TRP A 210 -3.07 -3.50 -16.69
CA TRP A 210 -1.76 -3.66 -16.07
C TRP A 210 -0.76 -4.28 -17.03
N ILE A 211 0.46 -3.76 -17.02
CA ILE A 211 1.60 -4.28 -17.79
C ILE A 211 2.79 -4.41 -16.84
N ALA A 212 3.71 -5.33 -17.13
CA ALA A 212 4.99 -5.37 -16.43
C ALA A 212 5.75 -4.06 -16.68
N SER A 213 6.41 -3.53 -15.65
CA SER A 213 7.29 -2.39 -15.82
C SER A 213 8.37 -2.67 -16.87
N SER A 214 8.75 -1.63 -17.61
CA SER A 214 9.88 -1.72 -18.55
C SER A 214 11.24 -1.57 -17.85
N GLU A 215 11.24 -1.00 -16.65
CA GLU A 215 12.42 -0.83 -15.80
C GLU A 215 12.51 -1.95 -14.77
N ASN A 216 13.72 -2.46 -14.53
CA ASN A 216 13.96 -3.37 -13.42
C ASN A 216 13.70 -2.62 -12.09
N GLY A 217 12.97 -3.28 -11.18
CA GLY A 217 12.43 -2.72 -9.95
C GLY A 217 11.34 -1.65 -10.15
N GLY A 218 10.81 -1.51 -11.36
CA GLY A 218 9.70 -0.60 -11.60
C GLY A 218 10.05 0.87 -11.38
N THR A 219 9.02 1.67 -11.12
CA THR A 219 9.07 3.13 -11.03
C THR A 219 8.59 3.69 -9.68
N PRO A 220 8.98 3.13 -8.53
CA PRO A 220 8.46 3.60 -7.25
C PRO A 220 8.77 5.08 -7.02
N GLY A 221 7.73 5.84 -6.74
CA GLY A 221 7.77 7.29 -6.54
C GLY A 221 7.62 8.11 -7.82
N GLU A 222 7.47 7.47 -8.98
CA GLU A 222 7.48 8.09 -10.30
C GLU A 222 6.25 7.69 -11.13
N VAL A 223 6.06 8.33 -12.28
CA VAL A 223 5.03 7.93 -13.23
C VAL A 223 5.43 6.59 -13.84
N ASN A 224 4.50 5.63 -13.85
CA ASN A 224 4.73 4.30 -14.42
C ASN A 224 5.40 4.35 -15.79
N SER A 225 6.37 3.47 -16.02
CA SER A 225 7.09 3.37 -17.28
C SER A 225 6.20 3.02 -18.49
N VAL A 226 5.06 2.38 -18.24
CA VAL A 226 4.04 2.01 -19.26
C VAL A 226 2.87 3.01 -19.35
N ALA A 227 2.99 4.15 -18.68
CA ALA A 227 1.97 5.19 -18.61
C ALA A 227 1.49 5.72 -19.98
N VAL A 228 0.17 5.79 -20.16
CA VAL A 228 -0.46 6.51 -21.28
C VAL A 228 -1.12 7.82 -20.85
N SER A 229 -1.69 7.90 -19.65
CA SER A 229 -2.28 9.16 -19.12
C SER A 229 -2.42 9.19 -17.59
N TRP A 230 -2.14 10.36 -16.99
CA TRP A 230 -1.99 10.57 -15.54
C TRP A 230 -2.61 11.87 -15.01
#